data_AF-A0A938RLV3-F1
#
_entry.id   AF-A0A938RLV3-F1
#
_cell.length_a   1.000
_cell.length_b   1.000
_cell.length_c   1.000
_cell.angle_alpha   90.00
_cell.angle_beta   90.00
_cell.angle_gamma   90.00
#
_symmetry.space_group_name_H-M   'P 1'
#
loop_
_entity.id
_entity.type
_entity.pdbx_description
1 polymer ?
#
loop_
_entity_poly.entity_id
_entity_poly.type
_entity_poly.pdbx_seq_one_letter_code
_entity_poly.pdbx_strand_id
1 'polypeptide(L)'
;MINTGKSTQDVLQQEILRERVAVLARTGENLAAAWRKLEGMEREIEAMAAPRRGGGGSARSASVLPSMLNEKIMAYNNQRERVRKCYYYLIVTREALGLLHHQRQEEMYRIPPKKRLLQESD
;
A
#
# COMPACT_ATOMS: atom_id res chain seq x y z
N MET A 1 39.95 23.15 -27.11
CA MET A 1 38.48 23.21 -27.03
C MET A 1 37.95 21.83 -27.38
N ILE A 2 37.49 21.05 -26.41
CA ILE A 2 36.96 19.70 -26.68
C ILE A 2 35.47 19.85 -26.98
N ASN A 3 35.09 19.63 -28.23
CA ASN A 3 33.71 19.65 -28.67
C ASN A 3 33.07 18.31 -28.26
N THR A 4 32.57 18.21 -27.02
CA THR A 4 31.86 17.03 -26.53
C THR A 4 30.40 17.07 -27.00
N GLY A 5 30.20 16.95 -28.31
CA GLY A 5 28.89 16.61 -28.84
C GLY A 5 28.56 15.17 -28.42
N LYS A 6 27.58 14.98 -27.56
CA LYS A 6 27.08 13.65 -27.20
C LYS A 6 26.70 12.91 -28.48
N SER A 7 27.17 11.67 -28.62
CA SER A 7 26.74 10.82 -29.73
C SER A 7 25.23 10.59 -29.65
N THR A 8 24.58 10.34 -30.79
CA THR A 8 23.18 9.88 -30.83
C THR A 8 22.96 8.67 -29.90
N GLN A 9 23.97 7.81 -29.79
CA GLN A 9 23.97 6.67 -28.88
C GLN A 9 23.92 7.10 -27.40
N ASP A 10 24.67 8.12 -27.01
CA ASP A 10 24.68 8.64 -25.64
C ASP A 10 23.33 9.28 -25.27
N VAL A 11 22.72 10.00 -26.22
CA VAL A 11 21.39 10.59 -26.05
C VAL A 11 20.35 9.49 -25.83
N LEU A 12 20.35 8.47 -26.68
CA LEU A 12 19.42 7.34 -26.56
C LEU A 12 19.58 6.60 -25.23
N GLN A 13 20.82 6.35 -24.78
CA GLN A 13 21.08 5.73 -23.49
C GLN A 13 20.55 6.58 -22.32
N GLN A 14 20.71 7.91 -22.39
CA GLN A 14 20.18 8.82 -21.37
C GLN A 14 18.65 8.82 -21.33
N GLU A 15 17.98 8.79 -22.48
CA GLU A 15 16.52 8.72 -22.55
C GLU A 15 15.99 7.41 -21.97
N ILE A 16 16.59 6.27 -22.34
CA ILE A 16 16.24 4.96 -21.77
C ILE A 16 16.41 4.99 -20.25
N LEU A 17 17.52 5.51 -19.73
CA LEU A 17 17.75 5.60 -18.29
C LEU A 17 16.70 6.47 -17.60
N ARG A 18 16.35 7.62 -18.18
CA ARG A 18 15.29 8.49 -17.64
C ARG A 18 13.94 7.79 -17.57
N GLU A 19 13.57 7.08 -18.62
CA GLU A 19 12.30 6.36 -18.65
C GLU A 19 12.26 5.25 -17.58
N ARG A 20 13.37 4.49 -17.43
CA ARG A 20 13.48 3.48 -16.38
C ARG A 20 13.30 4.06 -14.98
N VAL A 21 13.91 5.22 -14.71
CA VAL A 21 13.75 5.94 -13.44
C VAL A 21 12.31 6.40 -13.26
N ALA A 22 11.68 6.97 -14.29
CA ALA A 22 10.30 7.45 -14.24
C ALA A 22 9.31 6.32 -13.93
N VAL A 23 9.47 5.16 -14.57
CA VAL A 23 8.63 3.98 -14.32
C VAL A 23 8.81 3.47 -12.89
N LEU A 24 10.04 3.35 -12.39
CA LEU A 24 10.30 2.93 -11.02
C LEU A 24 9.73 3.91 -9.99
N ALA A 25 9.88 5.21 -10.23
CA ALA A 25 9.34 6.26 -9.37
C ALA A 25 7.82 6.14 -9.28
N ARG A 26 7.13 6.04 -10.42
CA ARG A 26 5.67 5.90 -10.46
C ARG A 26 5.17 4.65 -9.74
N THR A 27 5.83 3.52 -9.92
CA THR A 27 5.44 2.27 -9.25
C THR A 27 5.69 2.35 -7.74
N GLY A 28 6.79 2.99 -7.31
CA GLY A 28 7.08 3.26 -5.90
C GLY A 28 6.07 4.20 -5.26
N GLU A 29 5.72 5.30 -5.93
CA GLU A 29 4.70 6.27 -5.48
C GLU A 29 3.33 5.62 -5.32
N ASN A 30 2.93 4.78 -6.28
CA ASN A 30 1.68 4.03 -6.21
C ASN A 30 1.63 3.11 -5.00
N LEU A 31 2.72 2.40 -4.71
CA LEU A 31 2.84 1.57 -3.51
C LEU A 31 2.74 2.42 -2.23
N ALA A 32 3.49 3.52 -2.16
CA ALA A 32 3.48 4.42 -1.01
C ALA A 32 2.10 5.06 -0.76
N ALA A 33 1.38 5.42 -1.82
CA ALA A 33 0.01 5.93 -1.71
C ALA A 33 -0.96 4.86 -1.21
N ALA A 34 -0.85 3.63 -1.70
CA ALA A 34 -1.66 2.51 -1.24
C ALA A 34 -1.42 2.19 0.25
N TRP A 35 -0.16 2.25 0.69
CA TRP A 35 0.24 2.06 2.10
C TRP A 35 -0.30 3.13 3.02
N ARG A 36 -0.11 4.42 2.70
CA ARG A 36 -0.65 5.53 3.50
C ARG A 36 -2.17 5.41 3.72
N LYS A 37 -2.89 4.98 2.69
CA LYS A 37 -4.33 4.73 2.80
C LYS A 37 -4.65 3.55 3.72
N LEU A 38 -3.87 2.47 3.67
CA LEU A 38 -4.03 1.32 4.56
C LEU A 38 -3.78 1.70 6.03
N GLU A 39 -2.72 2.47 6.30
CA GLU A 39 -2.40 2.98 7.65
C GLU A 39 -3.49 3.91 8.19
N GLY A 40 -4.05 4.77 7.34
CA GLY A 40 -5.19 5.60 7.71
C GLY A 40 -6.41 4.77 8.13
N MET A 41 -6.75 3.75 7.34
CA MET A 41 -7.84 2.82 7.67
C MET A 41 -7.57 2.04 8.96
N GLU A 42 -6.33 1.64 9.21
CA GLU A 42 -5.94 0.96 10.45
C GLU A 42 -6.21 1.85 11.67
N ARG A 43 -5.78 3.10 11.63
CA ARG A 43 -6.01 4.09 12.70
C ARG A 43 -7.50 4.35 12.90
N GLU A 44 -8.29 4.43 11.83
CA GLU A 44 -9.75 4.58 11.92
C GLU A 44 -10.41 3.39 12.63
N ILE A 45 -10.00 2.16 12.28
CA ILE A 45 -10.51 0.94 12.91
C ILE A 45 -10.13 0.90 14.39
N GLU A 46 -8.88 1.24 14.73
CA GLU A 46 -8.40 1.27 16.11
C GLU A 46 -9.14 2.33 16.95
N ALA A 47 -9.36 3.53 16.40
CA ALA A 47 -10.12 4.58 17.05
C ALA A 47 -11.59 4.20 17.29
N MET A 48 -12.20 3.44 16.37
CA MET A 48 -13.58 2.96 16.51
C MET A 48 -13.70 1.79 17.48
N ALA A 49 -12.69 0.92 17.56
CA ALA A 49 -12.65 -0.22 18.46
C ALA A 49 -12.25 0.17 19.91
N ALA A 50 -11.72 1.38 20.13
CA ALA A 50 -11.31 1.84 21.45
C ALA A 50 -12.53 1.91 22.41
N PRO A 51 -12.39 1.42 23.66
CA PRO A 51 -13.49 1.41 24.62
C PRO A 51 -13.92 2.85 24.96
N ARG A 52 -15.17 3.18 24.62
CA ARG A 52 -15.77 4.47 24.99
C ARG A 52 -16.01 4.51 26.49
N ARG A 53 -15.27 5.36 27.21
CA ARG A 53 -15.52 5.64 28.62
C ARG A 53 -16.79 6.47 28.75
N GLY A 54 -17.91 5.79 28.99
CA GLY A 54 -19.22 6.39 29.26
C GLY A 54 -20.21 6.19 28.12
N GLY A 55 -21.22 5.36 28.35
CA GLY A 55 -22.33 5.20 27.40
C GLY A 55 -23.24 4.04 27.77
N GLY A 56 -24.25 4.31 28.61
CA GLY A 56 -25.45 3.49 28.67
C GLY A 56 -26.16 3.56 27.32
N GLY A 57 -25.91 2.58 26.46
CA GLY A 57 -26.47 2.51 25.11
C GLY A 57 -27.68 1.59 25.05
N SER A 58 -28.80 2.11 24.54
CA SER A 58 -29.98 1.33 24.15
C SER A 58 -29.59 0.19 23.18
N ALA A 59 -30.28 -0.95 23.26
CA ALA A 59 -30.00 -2.16 22.48
C ALA A 59 -29.87 -1.95 20.95
N ARG A 60 -30.52 -0.93 20.39
CA ARG A 60 -30.37 -0.55 18.96
C ARG A 60 -29.01 0.05 18.60
N SER A 61 -28.29 0.62 19.57
CA SER A 61 -26.94 1.18 19.38
C SER A 61 -25.86 0.10 19.48
N ALA A 62 -26.19 -1.06 20.08
CA ALA A 62 -25.27 -2.18 20.27
C ALA A 62 -25.01 -2.98 18.97
N SER A 63 -25.99 -3.09 18.06
CA SER A 63 -25.83 -3.85 16.80
C SER A 63 -25.24 -3.03 15.64
N VAL A 64 -25.45 -1.71 15.63
CA VAL A 64 -24.98 -0.82 14.55
C VAL A 64 -23.46 -0.65 14.57
N LEU A 65 -22.84 -0.59 15.76
CA LEU A 65 -21.40 -0.40 15.90
C LEU A 65 -20.57 -1.58 15.35
N PRO A 66 -20.88 -2.86 15.66
CA PRO A 66 -20.21 -4.02 15.04
C PRO A 66 -20.34 -4.05 13.51
N SER A 67 -21.52 -3.73 12.97
CA SER A 67 -21.74 -3.71 11.51
C SER A 67 -20.86 -2.66 10.82
N MET A 68 -20.85 -1.42 11.32
CA MET A 68 -20.02 -0.34 10.77
C MET A 68 -18.52 -0.65 10.88
N LEU A 69 -18.09 -1.27 11.97
CA LEU A 69 -16.71 -1.70 12.15
C LEU A 69 -16.34 -2.83 11.19
N ASN A 70 -17.24 -3.78 10.95
CA ASN A 70 -17.05 -4.85 9.97
C ASN A 70 -16.92 -4.31 8.54
N GLU A 71 -17.72 -3.32 8.15
CA GLU A 71 -17.58 -2.65 6.85
C GLU A 71 -16.19 -2.00 6.69
N LYS A 72 -15.70 -1.33 7.74
CA LYS A 72 -14.34 -0.76 7.76
C LYS A 72 -13.27 -1.83 7.68
N ILE A 73 -13.42 -2.95 8.38
CA ILE A 73 -12.51 -4.11 8.31
C ILE A 73 -12.49 -4.71 6.91
N MET A 74 -13.64 -4.82 6.23
CA MET A 74 -13.71 -5.27 4.84
C MET A 74 -12.98 -4.30 3.91
N ALA A 75 -13.21 -2.98 4.07
CA ALA A 75 -12.52 -1.96 3.28
C ALA A 75 -10.99 -2.01 3.49
N TYR A 76 -10.54 -2.19 4.73
CA TYR A 76 -9.13 -2.40 5.08
C TYR A 76 -8.56 -3.64 4.38
N ASN A 77 -9.26 -4.78 4.47
CA ASN A 77 -8.81 -6.02 3.84
C ASN A 77 -8.73 -5.90 2.30
N ASN A 78 -9.65 -5.18 1.67
CA ASN A 78 -9.59 -4.89 0.23
C ASN A 78 -8.41 -3.97 -0.11
N GLN A 79 -8.18 -2.92 0.69
CA GLN A 79 -7.05 -2.02 0.51
C GLN A 79 -5.70 -2.75 0.71
N ARG A 80 -5.64 -3.70 1.63
CA ARG A 80 -4.48 -4.57 1.82
C ARG A 80 -4.16 -5.38 0.58
N GLU A 81 -5.16 -5.94 -0.10
CA GLU A 81 -4.95 -6.64 -1.37
C GLU A 81 -4.46 -5.69 -2.47
N ARG A 82 -4.90 -4.43 -2.46
CA ARG A 82 -4.34 -3.39 -3.35
C ARG A 82 -2.85 -3.14 -3.06
N VAL A 83 -2.46 -3.02 -1.79
CA VAL A 83 -1.04 -2.89 -1.39
C VAL A 83 -0.22 -4.09 -1.89
N ARG A 84 -0.73 -5.31 -1.73
CA ARG A 84 -0.08 -6.54 -2.25
C ARG A 84 0.14 -6.48 -3.75
N LYS A 85 -0.86 -6.06 -4.53
CA LYS A 85 -0.73 -5.90 -5.99
C LYS A 85 0.30 -4.84 -6.38
N CYS A 86 0.27 -3.67 -5.74
CA CYS A 86 1.26 -2.61 -6.01
C CYS A 86 2.69 -3.07 -5.68
N TYR A 87 2.86 -3.83 -4.60
CA TYR A 87 4.15 -4.37 -4.21
C TYR A 87 4.66 -5.41 -5.21
N TYR A 88 3.78 -6.32 -5.65
CA TYR A 88 4.10 -7.27 -6.73
C TYR A 88 4.54 -6.55 -8.02
N TYR A 89 3.84 -5.49 -8.44
CA TYR A 89 4.24 -4.72 -9.62
C TYR A 89 5.58 -4.00 -9.46
N LEU A 90 5.93 -3.55 -8.26
CA LEU A 90 7.26 -3.00 -7.99
C LEU A 90 8.36 -4.06 -8.20
N ILE A 91 8.14 -5.28 -7.73
CA ILE A 91 9.07 -6.40 -7.91
C ILE A 91 9.24 -6.70 -9.41
N VAL A 92 8.13 -6.97 -10.11
CA VAL A 92 8.14 -7.30 -11.54
C VAL A 92 8.78 -6.19 -12.38
N THR A 93 8.51 -4.93 -12.05
CA THR A 93 9.11 -3.78 -12.75
C THR A 93 10.62 -3.75 -12.55
N ARG A 94 11.11 -4.00 -11.33
CA ARG A 94 12.55 -4.07 -11.04
C ARG A 94 13.19 -5.23 -11.81
N GLU A 95 12.57 -6.40 -11.84
CA GLU A 95 13.03 -7.58 -12.57
C GLU A 95 13.11 -7.33 -14.08
N ALA A 96 12.06 -6.75 -14.67
CA ALA A 96 12.01 -6.41 -16.09
C ALA A 96 13.09 -5.39 -16.49
N LEU A 97 13.55 -4.58 -15.53
CA LEU A 97 14.64 -3.61 -15.71
C LEU A 97 16.03 -4.20 -15.38
N GLY A 98 16.12 -5.49 -15.03
CA GLY A 98 17.37 -6.18 -14.70
C GLY A 98 17.89 -5.94 -13.28
N LEU A 99 17.06 -5.44 -12.37
CA LEU A 99 17.42 -5.15 -10.97
C LEU A 99 17.14 -6.37 -10.08
N LEU A 100 17.98 -7.40 -10.19
CA LEU A 100 17.76 -8.78 -9.70
C LEU A 100 18.02 -9.03 -8.19
N HIS A 101 18.28 -8.00 -7.38
CA HIS A 101 18.48 -8.18 -5.94
C HIS A 101 17.17 -7.93 -5.17
N HIS A 102 16.45 -9.02 -4.90
CA HIS A 102 15.12 -9.04 -4.23
C HIS A 102 15.19 -9.38 -2.73
N GLN A 103 16.33 -9.90 -2.25
CA GLN A 103 16.43 -10.50 -0.91
C GLN A 103 16.16 -9.53 0.26
N ARG A 104 16.30 -8.20 0.06
CA ARG A 104 15.96 -7.19 1.09
C ARG A 104 14.55 -6.62 1.00
N GLN A 105 13.75 -7.03 0.00
CA GLN A 105 12.44 -6.41 -0.24
C GLN A 105 11.35 -6.94 0.68
N GLU A 106 11.41 -8.20 1.10
CA GLU A 106 10.40 -8.79 1.99
C GLU A 106 10.46 -8.19 3.40
N GLU A 107 11.66 -7.84 3.87
CA GLU A 107 11.87 -7.15 5.14
C GLU A 107 11.36 -5.70 5.10
N MET A 108 11.58 -5.00 3.98
CA MET A 108 11.23 -3.58 3.83
C MET A 108 9.72 -3.36 3.65
N TYR A 109 8.96 -4.36 3.20
CA TYR A 109 7.53 -4.23 2.87
C TYR A 109 6.69 -5.34 3.50
N ARG A 110 6.88 -5.59 4.80
CA ARG A 110 6.05 -6.56 5.55
C ARG A 110 4.59 -6.08 5.64
N ILE A 111 3.75 -6.57 4.72
CA ILE A 111 2.33 -6.23 4.66
C ILE A 111 1.61 -6.76 5.91
N PRO A 112 0.81 -5.92 6.62
CA PRO A 112 0.11 -6.34 7.82
C PRO A 112 -0.81 -7.55 7.58
N PRO A 113 -1.17 -8.33 8.62
CA PRO A 113 -2.13 -9.41 8.48
C PRO A 113 -3.54 -8.89 8.14
N LYS A 114 -4.41 -9.77 7.62
CA LYS A 114 -5.83 -9.46 7.46
C LYS A 114 -6.49 -9.31 8.84
N LYS A 115 -7.42 -8.36 8.96
CA LYS A 115 -8.24 -8.21 10.18
C LYS A 115 -9.47 -9.12 10.09
N ARG A 116 -9.83 -9.76 11.19
CA ARG A 116 -11.01 -10.65 11.29
C ARG A 116 -12.27 -9.81 11.51
N LEU A 117 -13.38 -10.23 10.92
CA LEU A 117 -14.69 -9.63 11.20
C LEU A 117 -15.12 -9.99 12.62
N LEU A 118 -15.82 -9.06 13.27
CA LEU A 118 -16.49 -9.30 14.53
C LEU A 118 -17.72 -10.16 14.27
N GLN A 119 -17.84 -11.26 15.00
CA GLN A 119 -19.08 -12.05 15.00
C GLN A 119 -20.12 -11.31 15.82
N GLU A 120 -21.35 -11.23 15.31
CA GLU A 120 -22.49 -10.86 16.15
C GLU A 120 -22.58 -11.92 17.25
N SER A 121 -22.52 -11.49 18.51
CA SER A 121 -22.76 -12.38 19.63
C SER A 121 -24.26 -12.65 19.65
N ASP A 122 -24.67 -13.89 19.39
CA ASP A 122 -26.03 -14.38 19.65
C ASP A 122 -26.42 -14.24 21.13
#